data_AF-Q1PVZ4-F1
#
_entry.id   AF-Q1PVZ4-F1
#
_cell.length_a   1.000
_cell.length_b   1.000
_cell.length_c   1.000
_cell.angle_alpha   90.00
_cell.angle_beta   90.00
_cell.angle_gamma   90.00
#
_symmetry.space_group_name_H-M   'P 1'
#
loop_
_entity.id
_entity.type
_entity.pdbx_description
1 polymer ?
#
loop_
_entity_poly.entity_id
_entity_poly.type
_entity_poly.pdbx_seq_one_letter_code
_entity_poly.pdbx_strand_id
1 'polypeptide(L)' 'MKPTTVIEKKLVEEIKNLPIPQQKKILEVVRLLKVGIEVKHKSNITELRGCGKKIWLGIDAQEYVNKLREEWN' A
#
# COMPACT_ATOMS: atom_id res chain seq x y z
N MET A 1 16.34 4.54 20.40
CA MET A 1 17.18 4.20 19.23
C MET A 1 16.50 3.08 18.47
N LYS A 2 16.15 3.27 17.19
CA LYS A 2 15.47 2.24 16.38
C LYS A 2 16.56 1.30 15.82
N PRO A 3 16.66 0.03 16.23
CA PRO A 3 17.69 -0.90 15.72
C PRO A 3 17.52 -1.24 14.22
N THR A 4 16.37 -0.90 13.64
CA THR A 4 15.98 -1.20 12.26
C THR A 4 16.89 -0.54 11.22
N THR A 5 17.35 0.70 11.45
CA THR A 5 18.13 1.47 10.45
C THR A 5 19.56 0.98 10.26
N VAL A 6 20.13 0.27 11.25
CA VAL A 6 21.50 -0.27 11.14
C VAL A 6 21.50 -1.53 10.27
N ILE A 7 20.49 -2.38 10.44
CA ILE A 7 20.33 -3.61 9.68
C ILE A 7 20.04 -3.30 8.21
N GLU A 8 19.17 -2.32 7.94
CA GLU A 8 18.86 -1.86 6.58
C GLU A 8 20.09 -1.33 5.84
N LYS A 9 20.93 -0.52 6.52
CA LYS A 9 22.16 0.02 5.92
C LYS A 9 23.14 -1.08 5.55
N LYS A 10 23.38 -2.03 6.46
CA LYS A 10 24.30 -3.14 6.23
C LYS A 10 23.84 -4.02 5.07
N LEU A 11 22.53 -4.29 4.99
CA LEU A 11 21.95 -5.06 3.88
C LEU A 11 22.14 -4.37 2.52
N VAL A 12 21.98 -3.05 2.46
CA VAL A 12 22.19 -2.28 1.22
C VAL A 12 23.66 -2.30 0.80
N GLU A 13 24.60 -2.22 1.73
CA GLU A 13 26.03 -2.33 1.43
C GLU A 13 26.40 -3.72 0.91
N GLU A 14 25.89 -4.78 1.53
CA GLU A 14 26.08 -6.16 1.07
C GLU A 14 25.50 -6.38 -0.32
N ILE A 15 24.31 -5.85 -0.62
CA ILE A 15 23.69 -5.96 -1.95
C ILE A 15 24.49 -5.20 -3.02
N LYS A 16 25.03 -4.02 -2.70
CA LYS A 16 25.84 -3.24 -3.65
C LYS A 16 27.15 -3.94 -4.01
N ASN A 17 27.73 -4.69 -3.08
CA ASN A 17 28.97 -5.42 -3.30
C ASN A 17 28.79 -6.71 -4.14
N LEU A 18 27.55 -7.14 -4.41
CA LEU A 18 27.28 -8.31 -5.23
C LEU A 18 27.34 -7.98 -6.73
N PRO A 19 27.80 -8.92 -7.58
CA PRO A 19 27.67 -8.84 -9.04
C PRO A 19 26.24 -8.55 -9.52
N ILE A 20 26.11 -7.76 -10.58
CA ILE A 20 24.84 -7.35 -11.22
C ILE A 20 23.86 -8.52 -11.46
N PRO A 21 24.29 -9.73 -11.90
CA PRO A 21 23.37 -10.86 -12.09
C PRO A 21 22.69 -11.30 -10.79
N GLN A 22 23.40 -11.24 -9.66
CA GLN A 22 22.90 -11.64 -8.35
C GLN A 22 21.96 -10.57 -7.77
N GLN A 23 22.26 -9.29 -7.98
CA GLN A 23 21.35 -8.19 -7.63
C GLN A 23 19.99 -8.32 -8.34
N LYS A 24 19.99 -8.66 -9.64
CA LYS A 24 18.76 -8.92 -10.40
C LYS A 24 17.96 -10.09 -9.83
N LYS A 25 18.62 -11.17 -9.45
CA LYS A 25 17.98 -12.34 -8.86
C LYS A 25 17.36 -12.05 -7.49
N ILE A 26 18.02 -11.24 -6.66
CA ILE A 26 17.45 -10.75 -5.39
C ILE A 26 16.20 -9.91 -5.65
N LEU A 27 16.23 -9.02 -6.64
CA LEU A 27 15.06 -8.19 -7.00
C LEU A 27 13.88 -9.05 -7.48
N GLU A 28 14.15 -10.11 -8.25
CA GLU A 28 13.13 -11.05 -8.70
C GLU A 28 12.50 -11.82 -7.54
N VAL A 29 13.32 -12.33 -6.62
CA VAL A 29 12.84 -13.00 -5.39
C VAL A 29 12.01 -12.06 -4.53
N VAL A 30 12.45 -10.80 -4.34
CA VAL A 30 11.68 -9.80 -3.58
C VAL A 30 10.35 -9.49 -4.25
N ARG A 31 10.29 -9.43 -5.59
CA ARG A 31 9.01 -9.28 -6.31
C ARG A 31 8.10 -10.48 -6.10
N LEU A 32 8.62 -11.70 -6.20
CA LEU A 32 7.85 -12.92 -5.97
C LEU A 32 7.33 -12.99 -4.53
N LEU A 33 8.14 -12.60 -3.55
CA LEU A 33 7.73 -12.51 -2.15
C LEU A 33 6.67 -11.42 -1.93
N LYS A 34 6.78 -10.26 -2.59
CA LYS A 34 5.71 -9.24 -2.57
C LYS A 34 4.41 -9.78 -3.17
N VAL A 35 4.47 -10.54 -4.26
CA VAL A 35 3.29 -11.17 -4.87
C VAL A 35 2.70 -12.25 -3.95
N GLY A 36 3.52 -12.95 -3.16
CA GLY A 36 3.05 -13.89 -2.14
C GLY A 36 2.47 -13.23 -0.87
N ILE A 37 2.88 -11.99 -0.57
CA ILE A 37 2.35 -11.18 0.55
C ILE A 37 1.10 -10.40 0.13
N GLU A 38 1.06 -9.92 -1.11
CA GLU A 38 -0.16 -9.52 -1.80
C GLU A 38 -0.86 -10.76 -2.36
N VAL A 39 -1.26 -11.68 -1.47
CA VAL A 39 -2.44 -12.48 -1.78
C VAL A 39 -3.54 -11.44 -2.00
N LYS A 40 -3.78 -11.07 -3.26
CA LYS A 40 -4.99 -10.36 -3.66
C LYS A 40 -6.10 -11.17 -3.05
N HIS A 41 -6.65 -10.69 -1.94
CA HIS A 41 -7.86 -11.25 -1.39
C HIS A 41 -8.80 -11.32 -2.59
N LYS A 42 -9.43 -12.47 -2.83
CA LYS A 42 -10.57 -12.51 -3.76
C LYS A 42 -11.64 -11.66 -3.07
N SER A 43 -11.52 -10.35 -3.16
CA SER A 43 -12.45 -9.41 -2.56
C SER A 43 -13.75 -9.62 -3.29
N ASN A 44 -14.69 -10.23 -2.59
CA ASN A 44 -16.02 -10.43 -3.15
C ASN A 44 -16.70 -9.05 -3.17
N ILE A 45 -17.35 -8.68 -4.27
CA ILE A 45 -18.06 -7.41 -4.38
C ILE A 45 -19.11 -7.23 -3.27
N THR A 46 -19.58 -8.35 -2.69
CA THR A 46 -20.48 -8.37 -1.53
C THR A 46 -19.86 -7.80 -0.25
N GLU A 47 -18.53 -7.75 -0.11
CA GLU A 47 -17.81 -7.14 1.02
C GLU A 47 -17.99 -5.61 1.06
N LEU A 48 -18.28 -5.00 -0.08
CA LEU A 48 -18.56 -3.56 -0.18
C LEU A 48 -19.96 -3.20 0.35
N ARG A 49 -20.83 -4.20 0.56
CA ARG A 49 -22.20 -4.00 1.06
C ARG A 49 -22.15 -3.43 2.48
N GLY A 50 -22.66 -2.21 2.64
CA GLY A 50 -22.71 -1.53 3.94
C GLY A 50 -21.46 -0.70 4.27
N CYS A 51 -20.41 -0.75 3.45
CA CYS A 51 -19.24 0.13 3.60
C CYS A 51 -19.61 1.61 3.44
N GLY A 52 -20.57 1.92 2.56
CA GLY A 52 -21.08 3.29 2.39
C GLY A 52 -21.52 3.93 3.71
N LYS A 53 -22.32 3.24 4.53
CA LYS A 53 -22.79 3.77 5.82
C LYS A 53 -21.64 4.13 6.77
N LYS A 54 -20.54 3.36 6.76
CA LYS A 54 -19.36 3.63 7.58
C LYS A 54 -18.56 4.82 7.05
N ILE A 55 -18.46 4.97 5.73
CA ILE A 55 -17.75 6.08 5.09
C ILE A 55 -18.47 7.42 5.37
N TRP A 56 -19.80 7.40 5.37
CA TRP A 56 -20.64 8.58 5.64
C TRP A 56 -20.94 8.79 7.13
N LEU A 57 -20.29 8.05 8.04
CA LEU A 57 -20.55 8.19 9.47
C LEU A 57 -20.06 9.55 9.97
N GLY A 58 -20.97 10.37 10.50
CA GLY A 58 -20.65 11.71 10.99
C GLY A 58 -20.47 12.76 9.89
N ILE A 59 -20.76 12.42 8.64
CA ILE A 59 -20.76 13.35 7.51
C ILE A 59 -22.22 13.57 7.09
N ASP A 60 -22.67 14.82 7.11
CA ASP A 60 -23.93 15.17 6.46
C ASP A 60 -23.74 15.14 4.94
N ALA A 61 -24.40 14.18 4.29
CA ALA A 61 -24.31 13.99 2.86
C ALA A 61 -24.84 15.20 2.07
N GLN A 62 -25.85 15.89 2.59
CA GLN A 62 -26.43 17.05 1.96
C GLN A 62 -25.51 18.26 2.06
N GLU A 63 -24.88 18.47 3.22
CA GLU A 63 -23.88 19.54 3.40
C GLU A 63 -22.67 19.31 2.49
N TYR A 64 -22.18 18.07 2.38
CA TYR A 64 -21.07 17.71 1.51
C TYR A 64 -21.37 18.01 0.03
N VAL A 65 -22.56 17.66 -0.45
CA VAL A 65 -22.99 17.96 -1.83
C VAL A 65 -23.12 19.46 -2.07
N ASN A 66 -23.61 20.22 -1.09
CA ASN A 66 -23.76 21.67 -1.21
C ASN A 66 -22.39 22.35 -1.37
N LYS A 67 -21.38 21.98 -0.55
CA LYS A 67 -20.00 22.51 -0.68
C LYS A 67 -19.42 22.22 -2.06
N LEU A 68 -19.58 21.00 -2.57
CA LEU A 68 -19.10 20.65 -3.90
C LEU A 68 -19.77 21.47 -5.02
N ARG A 69 -21.05 21.83 -4.87
CA ARG A 69 -21.75 22.69 -5.84
C ARG A 69 -21.27 24.13 -5.78
N GLU A 70 -20.93 24.63 -4.60
CA GLU A 70 -20.36 25.97 -4.43
C GLU A 70 -18.95 26.06 -5.03
N GLU A 71 -18.15 24.99 -4.95
CA GLU A 71 -16.81 24.93 -5.57
C GLU A 71 -16.81 24.93 -7.11
N TRP A 72 -17.95 24.61 -7.72
CA TRP A 72 -18.11 24.49 -9.18
C TRP A 72 -18.93 25.63 -9.80
N ASN A 73 -19.39 26.58 -8.99
CA ASN A 73 -20.01 27.84 -9.43
C ASN A 73 -19.02 29.00 -9.29
#